data_AF-B5JES5-F1
#
_entry.id   AF-B5JES5-F1
#
_cell.length_a   1.000
_cell.length_b   1.000
_cell.length_c   1.000
_cell.angle_alpha   90.00
_cell.angle_beta   90.00
_cell.angle_gamma   90.00
#
_symmetry.space_group_name_H-M   'P 1'
#
loop_
_entity.id
_entity.type
_entity.pdbx_description
1 polymer ?
#
loop_
_entity_poly.entity_id
_entity_poly.type
_entity_poly.pdbx_seq_one_letter_code
_entity_poly.pdbx_strand_id
1 'polypeptide(L)'
;MIKVCDINPSAKEKLPPEYMDKSGIGVHYVDAFIKPIKVKLEDGTRVQCKRKGLQLNLRVGKKRGSGLMRRLDVSKDPIVMLDAALQEAAKDAGVELKVTESEIFVGGYEE
;
A
#
# COMPACT_ATOMS: atom_id res chain seq x y z
N MET A 1 15.34 8.61 0.03
CA MET A 1 14.25 7.65 -0.29
C MET A 1 14.88 6.39 -0.85
N ILE A 2 14.47 5.22 -0.36
CA ILE A 2 14.99 3.91 -0.77
C ILE A 2 13.91 3.14 -1.51
N LYS A 3 14.30 2.51 -2.61
CA LYS A 3 13.41 1.67 -3.41
C LYS A 3 13.05 0.42 -2.60
N VAL A 4 11.75 0.21 -2.42
CA VAL A 4 11.19 -0.95 -1.72
C VAL A 4 11.05 -2.10 -2.70
N CYS A 5 10.23 -1.91 -3.73
CA CYS A 5 9.96 -2.94 -4.71
C CYS A 5 9.47 -2.30 -6.01
N ASP A 6 9.63 -3.02 -7.11
CA ASP A 6 8.95 -2.75 -8.37
C ASP A 6 7.48 -3.15 -8.21
N ILE A 7 6.58 -2.21 -8.48
CA ILE A 7 5.16 -2.47 -8.61
C ILE A 7 5.02 -3.37 -9.83
N ASN A 8 4.41 -4.54 -9.63
CA ASN A 8 4.11 -5.41 -10.75
C ASN A 8 3.07 -4.70 -11.64
N PRO A 9 3.38 -4.28 -12.88
CA PRO A 9 2.43 -3.59 -13.75
C PRO A 9 1.20 -4.46 -14.05
N SER A 10 1.35 -5.79 -14.01
CA SER A 10 0.23 -6.73 -14.12
C SER A 10 -0.73 -6.71 -12.93
N ALA A 11 -0.45 -5.96 -11.86
CA ALA A 11 -1.46 -5.67 -10.83
C ALA A 11 -2.61 -4.81 -11.37
N LYS A 12 -2.32 -3.90 -12.31
CA LYS A 12 -3.35 -3.13 -13.03
C LYS A 12 -4.12 -4.03 -14.01
N GLU A 13 -3.46 -5.00 -14.64
CA GLU A 13 -4.10 -5.97 -15.55
C GLU A 13 -4.98 -7.00 -14.80
N LYS A 14 -4.71 -7.23 -13.51
CA LYS A 14 -5.56 -8.04 -12.62
C LYS A 14 -6.74 -7.27 -12.02
N LEU A 15 -6.97 -6.01 -12.41
CA LEU A 15 -8.24 -5.34 -12.18
C LEU A 15 -9.25 -5.89 -13.19
N PRO A 16 -10.22 -6.74 -12.79
CA PRO A 16 -11.31 -7.06 -13.70
C PRO A 16 -12.06 -5.75 -14.05
N PRO A 17 -12.44 -5.53 -15.32
CA PRO A 17 -13.12 -4.32 -15.78
C PRO A 17 -14.50 -4.11 -15.13
N GLU A 18 -15.09 -5.15 -14.53
CA GLU A 18 -16.35 -5.08 -13.81
C GLU A 18 -16.17 -5.60 -12.40
N TYR A 19 -16.11 -4.66 -11.48
CA TYR A 19 -15.72 -4.89 -10.11
C TYR A 19 -16.90 -5.45 -9.30
N MET A 20 -17.01 -6.78 -9.29
CA MET A 20 -18.06 -7.53 -8.59
C MET A 20 -17.68 -7.86 -7.13
N ASP A 21 -16.97 -6.96 -6.45
CA ASP A 21 -16.68 -7.12 -5.03
C ASP A 21 -17.81 -6.52 -4.18
N LYS A 22 -18.48 -7.35 -3.36
CA LYS A 22 -19.60 -6.90 -2.50
C LYS A 22 -19.21 -5.76 -1.54
N SER A 23 -17.93 -5.58 -1.21
CA SER A 23 -17.47 -4.44 -0.38
C SER A 23 -17.14 -3.19 -1.17
N GLY A 24 -16.96 -3.28 -2.50
CA GLY A 24 -16.66 -2.11 -3.31
C GLY A 24 -15.27 -1.50 -3.12
N ILE A 25 -14.37 -2.16 -2.38
CA ILE A 25 -13.02 -1.66 -2.06
C ILE A 25 -11.86 -2.42 -2.75
N GLY A 26 -12.15 -3.53 -3.44
CA GLY A 26 -11.17 -4.08 -4.39
C GLY A 26 -10.12 -4.88 -3.70
N VAL A 27 -10.60 -5.66 -2.74
CA VAL A 27 -9.83 -6.58 -1.92
C VAL A 27 -8.81 -7.36 -2.73
N HIS A 28 -9.16 -7.83 -3.93
CA HIS A 28 -8.26 -8.58 -4.81
C HIS A 28 -7.12 -7.73 -5.39
N TYR A 29 -7.43 -6.51 -5.84
CA TYR A 29 -6.43 -5.57 -6.33
C TYR A 29 -5.48 -5.15 -5.20
N VAL A 30 -6.03 -4.77 -4.05
CA VAL A 30 -5.25 -4.39 -2.87
C VAL A 30 -4.33 -5.52 -2.43
N ASP A 31 -4.82 -6.75 -2.37
CA ASP A 31 -4.02 -7.92 -2.01
C ASP A 31 -2.86 -8.15 -2.99
N ALA A 32 -3.15 -8.07 -4.30
CA ALA A 32 -2.14 -8.20 -5.35
C ALA A 32 -1.09 -7.07 -5.28
N PHE A 33 -1.49 -5.85 -4.92
CA PHE A 33 -0.62 -4.69 -4.80
C PHE A 33 0.29 -4.75 -3.56
N ILE A 34 -0.25 -5.14 -2.39
CA ILE A 34 0.53 -5.19 -1.15
C ILE A 34 1.44 -6.42 -1.05
N LYS A 35 1.14 -7.48 -1.81
CA LYS A 35 1.93 -8.73 -1.84
C LYS A 35 3.43 -8.50 -2.14
N PRO A 36 3.83 -7.74 -3.19
CA PRO A 36 5.23 -7.43 -3.45
C PRO A 36 5.88 -6.48 -2.43
N ILE A 37 5.11 -5.74 -1.62
CA ILE A 37 5.66 -4.79 -0.62
C ILE A 37 6.38 -5.51 0.53
N LYS A 38 6.22 -6.83 0.68
CA LYS A 38 6.90 -7.62 1.71
C LYS A 38 8.35 -7.93 1.31
N VAL A 39 9.23 -6.97 1.54
CA VAL A 39 10.66 -7.06 1.20
C VAL A 39 11.55 -6.72 2.39
N LYS A 40 12.83 -7.12 2.29
CA LYS A 40 13.89 -6.65 3.18
C LYS A 40 14.80 -5.77 2.33
N LEU A 41 14.94 -4.50 2.73
CA LEU A 41 15.86 -3.55 2.10
C LEU A 41 17.31 -4.00 2.31
N GLU A 42 18.22 -3.48 1.50
CA GLU A 42 19.67 -3.79 1.57
C GLU A 42 20.28 -3.45 2.93
N ASP A 43 19.79 -2.36 3.54
CA ASP A 43 20.14 -1.92 4.91
C ASP A 43 19.60 -2.85 6.01
N GLY A 44 18.85 -3.90 5.65
CA GLY A 44 18.27 -4.85 6.58
C GLY A 44 16.90 -4.47 7.14
N THR A 45 16.45 -3.26 6.86
CA THR A 45 15.11 -2.75 7.19
C THR A 45 14.03 -3.57 6.50
N ARG A 46 13.07 -4.11 7.28
CA ARG A 46 11.95 -4.89 6.74
C ARG A 46 10.78 -4.01 6.40
N VAL A 47 10.37 -3.98 5.14
CA VAL A 47 9.15 -3.32 4.69
C VAL A 47 8.07 -4.38 4.48
N GLN A 48 6.89 -4.15 5.04
CA GLN A 48 5.73 -5.00 4.80
C GLN A 48 4.47 -4.17 4.86
N CYS A 49 3.53 -4.47 3.97
CA CYS A 49 2.17 -3.94 4.04
C CYS A 49 1.21 -5.12 4.11
N LYS A 50 0.28 -5.09 5.07
CA LYS A 50 -0.74 -6.12 5.24
C LYS A 50 -2.08 -5.47 5.51
N ARG A 51 -3.13 -5.93 4.83
CA ARG A 51 -4.49 -5.53 5.15
C ARG A 51 -5.10 -6.42 6.23
N LYS A 52 -5.95 -5.83 7.07
CA LYS A 52 -6.77 -6.48 8.09
C LYS A 52 -8.20 -5.96 7.95
N GLY A 53 -8.98 -6.60 7.08
CA GLY A 53 -10.30 -6.11 6.70
C GLY A 53 -10.20 -4.81 5.89
N LEU A 54 -10.80 -3.73 6.39
CA LEU A 54 -10.76 -2.39 5.79
C LEU A 54 -9.49 -1.60 6.13
N GLN A 55 -8.70 -2.04 7.11
CA GLN A 55 -7.49 -1.35 7.54
C GLN A 55 -6.25 -1.90 6.84
N LEU A 56 -5.32 -1.04 6.45
CA LEU A 56 -3.99 -1.36 5.96
C LEU A 56 -2.96 -1.05 7.05
N ASN A 57 -2.11 -2.02 7.37
CA ASN A 57 -1.00 -1.86 8.29
C ASN A 57 0.30 -1.86 7.50
N LEU A 58 1.00 -0.73 7.52
CA LEU A 58 2.34 -0.56 6.99
C LEU A 58 3.36 -0.73 8.12
N ARG A 59 4.44 -1.45 7.85
CA ARG A 59 5.59 -1.54 8.74
C ARG A 59 6.86 -1.35 7.95
N VAL A 60 7.71 -0.46 8.44
CA VAL A 60 9.02 -0.11 7.89
C VAL A 60 10.02 -0.24 9.03
N GLY A 61 10.70 -1.38 9.10
CA GLY A 61 11.62 -1.70 10.19
C GLY A 61 10.93 -1.74 11.57
N LYS A 62 11.27 -0.78 12.42
CA LYS A 62 10.65 -0.56 13.75
C LYS A 62 9.40 0.32 13.66
N LYS A 63 9.31 1.20 12.66
CA LYS A 63 8.17 2.10 12.44
C LYS A 63 6.96 1.32 11.92
N ARG A 64 5.78 1.65 12.43
CA ARG A 64 4.52 0.99 12.10
C ARG A 64 3.43 2.03 12.06
N GLY A 65 2.54 1.90 11.08
CA GLY A 65 1.39 2.76 10.96
C GLY A 65 0.25 2.07 10.27
N SER A 66 -0.91 2.72 10.32
CA SER A 66 -2.14 2.16 9.78
C SER A 66 -2.99 3.21 9.07
N GLY A 67 -3.70 2.76 8.04
CA GLY A 67 -4.60 3.60 7.25
C GLY A 67 -5.89 2.86 6.92
N LEU A 68 -6.98 3.58 6.69
CA LEU A 68 -8.31 2.98 6.54
C LEU A 68 -8.83 3.16 5.11
N MET A 69 -9.24 2.05 4.48
CA MET A 69 -9.88 2.12 3.17
C MET A 69 -11.31 2.65 3.33
N ARG A 70 -11.50 3.95 3.07
CA ARG A 70 -12.79 4.64 3.19
C ARG A 70 -13.37 4.99 1.82
N ARG A 71 -14.17 4.09 1.27
CA ARG A 71 -14.81 4.27 -0.05
C ARG A 71 -15.67 5.53 -0.18
N LEU A 72 -16.45 5.83 0.86
CA LEU A 72 -17.37 6.97 0.82
C LEU A 72 -16.69 8.31 1.10
N ASP A 73 -15.51 8.28 1.73
CA ASP A 73 -14.77 9.46 2.19
C ASP A 73 -13.70 9.88 1.17
N VAL A 74 -13.14 8.92 0.41
CA VAL A 74 -12.04 9.14 -0.55
C VAL A 74 -12.51 9.02 -1.99
N SER A 75 -12.88 7.82 -2.45
CA SER A 75 -13.43 7.60 -3.80
C SER A 75 -14.01 6.18 -3.93
N LYS A 76 -14.85 5.97 -4.96
CA LYS A 76 -15.28 4.63 -5.37
C LYS A 76 -14.16 3.83 -6.03
N ASP A 77 -13.10 4.50 -6.47
CA ASP A 77 -11.95 3.89 -7.14
C ASP A 77 -11.00 3.19 -6.15
N PRO A 78 -10.75 1.87 -6.29
CA PRO A 78 -9.83 1.11 -5.44
C PRO A 78 -8.42 1.67 -5.41
N ILE A 79 -7.95 2.19 -6.55
CA ILE A 79 -6.59 2.71 -6.69
C ILE A 79 -6.43 3.94 -5.79
N VAL A 80 -7.39 4.87 -5.85
CA VAL A 80 -7.39 6.09 -5.05
C VAL A 80 -7.58 5.77 -3.56
N MET A 81 -8.46 4.82 -3.23
CA MET A 81 -8.64 4.35 -1.84
C MET A 81 -7.37 3.72 -1.27
N LEU A 82 -6.70 2.88 -2.05
CA LEU A 82 -5.47 2.22 -1.65
C LEU A 82 -4.35 3.23 -1.43
N ASP A 83 -4.18 4.16 -2.37
CA ASP A 83 -3.19 5.23 -2.26
C ASP A 83 -3.42 6.06 -1.01
N ALA A 84 -4.66 6.54 -0.78
CA ALA A 84 -5.00 7.30 0.41
C ALA A 84 -4.71 6.54 1.71
N ALA A 85 -5.10 5.26 1.79
CA ALA A 85 -4.83 4.43 2.97
C ALA A 85 -3.34 4.14 3.17
N LEU A 86 -2.55 4.02 2.09
CA LEU A 86 -1.09 3.90 2.19
C LEU A 86 -0.45 5.19 2.69
N GLN A 87 -0.92 6.35 2.21
CA GLN A 87 -0.45 7.66 2.68
C GLN A 87 -0.78 7.88 4.16
N GLU A 88 -1.99 7.53 4.61
CA GLU A 88 -2.35 7.54 6.03
C GLU A 88 -1.42 6.64 6.84
N ALA A 89 -1.21 5.40 6.41
CA ALA A 89 -0.35 4.45 7.11
C ALA A 89 1.12 4.91 7.16
N ALA A 90 1.60 5.58 6.12
CA ALA A 90 2.94 6.15 6.08
C ALA A 90 3.07 7.31 7.08
N LYS A 91 2.12 8.25 7.05
CA LYS A 91 2.07 9.38 7.98
C LYS A 91 1.98 8.93 9.43
N ASP A 92 1.12 7.96 9.74
CA ASP A 92 0.98 7.36 11.07
C ASP A 92 2.26 6.67 11.53
N ALA A 93 2.97 6.00 10.60
CA ALA A 93 4.27 5.40 10.89
C ALA A 93 5.40 6.43 11.04
N GLY A 94 5.17 7.71 10.72
CA GLY A 94 6.22 8.73 10.65
C GLY A 94 7.26 8.42 9.58
N VAL A 95 6.81 7.91 8.42
CA VAL A 95 7.62 7.66 7.23
C VAL A 95 6.96 8.31 6.02
N GLU A 96 7.76 8.56 4.99
CA GLU A 96 7.24 8.99 3.69
C GLU A 96 7.15 7.78 2.78
N LEU A 97 6.00 7.58 2.13
CA LEU A 97 5.81 6.53 1.14
C LEU A 97 5.45 7.18 -0.19
N LYS A 98 6.25 6.90 -1.22
CA LYS A 98 6.03 7.40 -2.57
C LYS A 98 5.75 6.23 -3.49
N VAL A 99 4.51 6.13 -3.95
CA VAL A 99 4.08 5.17 -4.98
C VAL A 99 4.22 5.86 -6.33
N THR A 100 4.98 5.28 -7.25
CA THR A 100 5.03 5.71 -8.65
C THR A 100 4.23 4.75 -9.52
N GLU A 101 4.32 4.91 -10.83
CA GLU A 101 3.63 4.05 -11.79
C GLU A 101 4.14 2.60 -11.77
N SER A 102 5.42 2.43 -11.41
CA SER A 102 6.15 1.16 -11.53
C SER A 102 6.96 0.81 -10.28
N GLU A 103 7.10 1.70 -9.30
CA GLU A 103 8.02 1.50 -8.18
C GLU A 103 7.44 2.09 -6.88
N ILE A 104 7.79 1.50 -5.75
CA ILE A 104 7.47 2.03 -4.43
C ILE A 104 8.76 2.45 -3.74
N PHE A 105 8.77 3.66 -3.22
CA PHE A 105 9.87 4.22 -2.44
C PHE A 105 9.41 4.53 -1.02
N VAL A 106 10.33 4.37 -0.07
CA VAL A 106 10.12 4.78 1.32
C VAL A 106 11.21 5.74 1.77
N GLY A 107 10.85 6.77 2.53
CA GLY A 107 11.74 7.82 3.05
C GLY A 107 11.42 8.13 4.50
N GLY A 108 12.25 8.94 5.15
CA GLY A 108 12.00 9.42 6.52
C GLY A 108 11.93 8.32 7.59
N TYR A 109 12.46 7.12 7.33
CA TYR A 109 12.43 6.00 8.28
C TYR A 109 13.71 5.84 9.10
N GLU A 110 14.70 6.69 8.84
CA GLU A 110 15.91 6.83 9.66
C GLU A 110 15.51 7.42 11.04
N GLU A 111 16.17 6.92 12.10
CA GLU A 111 16.05 7.42 13.48
C GLU A 111 16.86 8.71 13.65
#